data_AF-A0A654U682-F1
#
_entry.id   AF-A0A654U682-F1
#
_cell.length_a   1.000
_cell.length_b   1.000
_cell.length_c   1.000
_cell.angle_alpha   90.00
_cell.angle_beta   90.00
_cell.angle_gamma   90.00
#
_symmetry.space_group_name_H-M   'P 1'
#
loop_
_entity.id
_entity.type
_entity.pdbx_description
1 polymer ?
#
loop_
_entity_poly.entity_id
_entity_poly.type
_entity_poly.pdbx_seq_one_letter_code
_entity_poly.pdbx_strand_id
1 'polypeptide(L)'
;MFVDPDGGATVVDWKTGKPPHGPAAMRQAAVQLAVYRLAWAALRGCPTSSVRTAFYYVRSGITVVPDELPAPGELAMLLTDCAGRRSDT
;
A
#
# COMPACT_ATOMS: atom_id res chain seq x y z
N MET A 1 13.99 2.56 3.57
CA MET A 1 13.29 3.78 3.99
C MET A 1 14.14 4.95 3.55
N PHE A 2 13.57 5.84 2.76
CA PHE A 2 14.18 7.14 2.50
C PHE A 2 13.48 8.15 3.40
N VAL A 3 14.27 8.97 4.09
CA VAL A 3 13.75 10.12 4.82
C VAL A 3 13.57 11.23 3.80
N ASP A 4 12.34 11.71 3.67
CA ASP A 4 12.02 12.79 2.76
C ASP A 4 12.48 14.14 3.35
N PRO A 5 12.78 15.15 2.52
CA PRO A 5 13.28 16.45 2.98
C PRO A 5 12.33 17.18 3.95
N ASP A 6 11.05 16.82 3.93
CA ASP A 6 10.00 17.33 4.81
C ASP A 6 9.91 16.59 6.16
N GLY A 7 10.83 15.65 6.43
CA GLY A 7 10.82 14.81 7.63
C GLY A 7 9.88 13.61 7.54
N GLY A 8 9.25 13.38 6.38
CA GLY A 8 8.45 12.20 6.10
C GLY A 8 9.28 10.95 5.82
N ALA A 9 8.59 9.81 5.69
CA ALA A 9 9.20 8.53 5.35
C ALA A 9 8.55 7.95 4.10
N THR A 10 9.36 7.53 3.13
CA THR A 10 8.88 6.72 2.00
C THR A 10 9.26 5.25 2.20
N VAL A 11 8.25 4.38 2.23
CA VAL A 11 8.38 2.92 2.21
C VAL A 11 8.25 2.44 0.78
N VAL A 12 9.32 1.87 0.23
CA VAL A 12 9.35 1.35 -1.14
C VAL A 12 9.46 -0.17 -1.08
N ASP A 13 8.57 -0.87 -1.78
CA ASP A 13 8.65 -2.31 -2.00
C ASP A 13 9.12 -2.61 -3.43
N TRP A 14 10.16 -3.42 -3.58
CA TRP A 14 10.83 -3.68 -4.85
C TRP A 14 10.26 -4.94 -5.49
N LYS A 15 9.73 -4.79 -6.70
CA LYS A 15 9.10 -5.86 -7.47
C LYS A 15 9.96 -6.24 -8.67
N THR A 16 10.11 -7.54 -8.88
CA THR A 16 10.78 -8.12 -10.07
C THR A 16 9.80 -8.45 -11.20
N GLY A 17 8.49 -8.43 -10.92
CA GLY A 17 7.42 -8.71 -11.87
C GLY A 17 7.05 -7.53 -12.77
N LYS A 18 5.86 -7.61 -13.38
CA LYS A 18 5.30 -6.51 -14.18
C LYS A 18 4.53 -5.52 -13.31
N PRO A 19 4.53 -4.22 -13.66
CA PRO A 19 3.64 -3.24 -13.06
C PRO A 19 2.17 -3.67 -13.12
N PRO A 20 1.32 -3.26 -12.15
CA PRO A 20 -0.11 -3.50 -12.18
C PRO A 20 -0.70 -2.92 -13.47
N HIS A 21 -1.61 -3.67 -14.08
CA HIS A 21 -2.27 -3.25 -15.31
C HIS A 21 -3.78 -3.25 -15.13
N GLY A 22 -4.39 -2.10 -15.40
CA GLY A 22 -5.83 -1.89 -15.29
C GLY A 22 -6.33 -1.64 -13.85
N PRO A 23 -7.61 -1.23 -13.70
CA PRO A 23 -8.13 -0.69 -12.45
C PRO A 23 -8.13 -1.69 -11.30
N ALA A 24 -8.40 -2.97 -11.56
CA ALA A 24 -8.44 -3.99 -10.50
C ALA A 24 -7.05 -4.25 -9.89
N ALA A 25 -6.02 -4.37 -10.72
CA ALA A 25 -4.65 -4.57 -10.26
C ALA A 25 -4.14 -3.33 -9.51
N MET A 26 -4.50 -2.12 -9.96
CA MET A 26 -4.18 -0.88 -9.26
C MET A 26 -4.84 -0.82 -7.87
N ARG A 27 -6.10 -1.23 -7.74
CA ARG A 27 -6.77 -1.31 -6.44
C ARG A 27 -6.09 -2.30 -5.49
N GLN A 28 -5.71 -3.47 -5.98
CA GLN A 28 -4.98 -4.46 -5.18
C GLN A 28 -3.63 -3.91 -4.71
N ALA A 29 -2.90 -3.24 -5.60
CA ALA A 29 -1.65 -2.55 -5.26
C ALA A 29 -1.86 -1.49 -4.17
N ALA A 30 -2.90 -0.66 -4.30
CA ALA A 30 -3.24 0.37 -3.33
C ALA A 30 -3.59 -0.22 -1.94
N VAL A 31 -4.32 -1.33 -1.88
CA VAL A 31 -4.62 -2.04 -0.62
C VAL A 31 -3.32 -2.47 0.08
N GLN A 32 -2.40 -3.11 -0.64
CA GLN A 32 -1.13 -3.56 -0.06
C GLN A 32 -0.29 -2.37 0.45
N LEU A 33 -0.20 -1.30 -0.34
CA LEU A 33 0.56 -0.10 0.02
C LEU A 33 -0.07 0.66 1.19
N ALA A 34 -1.41 0.63 1.34
CA ALA A 34 -2.10 1.20 2.49
C ALA A 34 -1.81 0.42 3.79
N VAL A 35 -1.76 -0.91 3.71
CA VAL A 35 -1.37 -1.76 4.85
C VAL A 35 0.07 -1.48 5.27
N TYR A 36 1.00 -1.36 4.32
CA TYR A 36 2.39 -1.00 4.63
C TYR A 36 2.52 0.36 5.29
N ARG A 37 1.73 1.35 4.82
CA ARG A 37 1.68 2.68 5.44
C ARG A 37 1.28 2.60 6.91
N LEU A 38 0.22 1.86 7.19
CA LEU A 38 -0.30 1.70 8.56
C LEU A 38 0.67 0.97 9.47
N ALA A 39 1.23 -0.15 8.99
CA ALA A 39 2.20 -0.92 9.76
C ALA A 39 3.43 -0.09 10.11
N TRP A 40 3.97 0.66 9.15
CA TRP A 40 5.14 1.51 9.38
C TRP A 40 4.84 2.65 10.37
N ALA A 41 3.74 3.37 10.17
CA ALA A 41 3.32 4.44 11.07
C ALA A 41 3.17 3.96 12.51
N ALA A 42 2.56 2.79 12.72
CA ALA A 42 2.42 2.16 14.03
C ALA A 42 3.78 1.77 14.64
N LEU A 43 4.67 1.16 13.85
CA LEU A 43 6.00 0.76 14.33
C LEU A 43 6.89 1.95 14.72
N ARG A 44 6.70 3.10 14.08
CA ARG A 44 7.50 4.31 14.33
C ARG A 44 6.83 5.31 15.26
N GLY A 45 5.56 5.09 15.63
CA GLY A 45 4.78 6.03 16.43
C GLY A 45 4.57 7.38 15.74
N CYS A 46 4.44 7.41 14.41
CA CYS A 46 4.25 8.63 13.64
C CYS A 46 2.88 8.67 12.92
N PRO A 47 2.40 9.85 12.50
CA PRO A 47 1.16 9.95 11.73
C PRO A 47 1.26 9.21 10.40
N THR A 48 0.16 8.59 9.94
CA THR A 48 0.13 7.94 8.62
C THR A 48 0.29 8.92 7.46
N SER A 49 -0.07 10.19 7.66
CA SER A 49 0.11 11.27 6.69
C SER A 49 1.58 11.62 6.43
N SER A 50 2.50 11.27 7.35
CA SER A 50 3.94 11.47 7.15
C SER A 50 4.61 10.27 6.46
N VAL A 51 3.84 9.26 6.07
CA VAL A 51 4.35 8.02 5.46
C VAL A 51 3.80 7.86 4.05
N ARG A 52 4.70 7.90 3.06
CA ARG A 52 4.41 7.60 1.66
C ARG A 52 4.76 6.14 1.37
N THR A 53 4.07 5.53 0.41
CA THR A 53 4.32 4.15 0.01
C THR A 53 4.34 4.02 -1.51
N ALA A 54 5.25 3.21 -2.02
CA ALA A 54 5.43 3.01 -3.46
C ALA A 54 5.88 1.60 -3.80
N PHE A 55 5.56 1.15 -5.01
CA PHE A 55 6.23 0.00 -5.63
C PHE A 55 7.28 0.46 -6.62
N TYR A 56 8.43 -0.20 -6.63
CA TYR A 56 9.44 0.00 -7.66
C TYR A 56 9.65 -1.29 -8.45
N TYR A 57 9.38 -1.26 -9.75
CA TYR A 57 9.50 -2.39 -10.66
C TYR A 57 10.88 -2.39 -11.34
N VAL A 58 11.81 -3.19 -10.80
CA VAL A 58 13.24 -3.10 -11.15
C VAL A 58 13.53 -3.39 -12.62
N ARG A 59 12.76 -4.30 -13.26
CA ARG A 59 12.97 -4.67 -14.66
C ARG A 59 12.52 -3.58 -15.63
N SER A 60 11.50 -2.82 -15.27
CA SER A 60 10.94 -1.76 -16.12
C SER A 60 11.40 -0.36 -15.71
N GLY A 61 12.05 -0.21 -14.56
CA GLY A 61 12.46 1.09 -14.00
C GLY A 61 11.29 1.99 -13.60
N ILE A 62 10.09 1.41 -13.39
CA ILE A 62 8.87 2.17 -13.12
C ILE A 62 8.58 2.19 -11.63
N THR A 63 8.32 3.38 -11.09
CA THR A 63 7.76 3.56 -9.75
C THR A 63 6.26 3.76 -9.86
N VAL A 64 5.48 2.97 -9.12
CA VAL A 64 4.04 3.12 -9.00
C VAL A 64 3.72 3.69 -7.63
N VAL A 65 3.11 4.86 -7.62
CA VAL A 65 2.57 5.54 -6.44
C VAL A 65 1.07 5.70 -6.68
N PRO A 66 0.20 5.01 -5.92
CA PRO A 66 -1.24 5.21 -6.02
C PRO A 66 -1.61 6.64 -5.60
N ASP A 67 -2.53 7.27 -6.34
CA ASP A 67 -3.05 8.59 -6.00
C ASP A 67 -3.83 8.57 -4.68
N GLU A 68 -4.57 7.48 -4.45
CA GLU A 68 -5.37 7.26 -3.27
C GLU A 68 -5.07 5.90 -2.65
N LEU A 69 -5.03 5.86 -1.32
CA LEU A 69 -4.83 4.67 -0.51
C LEU A 69 -6.05 4.47 0.38
N PRO A 70 -6.62 3.26 0.43
CA PRO A 70 -7.74 2.96 1.32
C PRO A 70 -7.46 3.36 2.77
N ALA A 71 -8.48 3.92 3.42
CA ALA A 71 -8.47 4.22 4.84
C ALA A 71 -8.51 2.93 5.68
N PRO A 72 -8.12 2.99 6.97
CA PRO A 72 -8.16 1.83 7.86
C PRO A 72 -9.54 1.17 7.94
N GLY A 73 -10.62 1.95 7.93
CA GLY A 73 -11.99 1.43 7.94
C GLY A 73 -12.32 0.63 6.68
N GLU A 74 -11.93 1.12 5.51
CA GLU A 74 -12.12 0.42 4.23
C GLU A 74 -11.32 -0.89 4.19
N LEU A 75 -10.09 -0.88 4.72
CA LEU A 75 -9.28 -2.11 4.85
C LEU A 75 -9.93 -3.12 5.80
N ALA A 76 -10.50 -2.66 6.92
CA ALA A 76 -11.20 -3.53 7.85
C ALA A 76 -12.45 -4.16 7.22
N MET A 77 -13.21 -3.41 6.40
CA MET A 77 -14.34 -3.94 5.66
C MET A 77 -13.92 -5.05 4.68
N LEU A 78 -12.81 -4.87 3.94
CA LEU A 78 -12.30 -5.90 3.03
C LEU A 78 -11.97 -7.22 3.74
N LEU A 79 -11.47 -7.16 4.97
CA LEU A 79 -11.19 -8.35 5.79
C LEU A 79 -12.48 -9.06 6.21
N THR A 80 -13.48 -8.29 6.64
CA THR A 80 -14.79 -8.82 7.06
C THR A 80 -15.55 -9.44 5.89
N ASP A 81 -15.55 -8.80 4.72
CA ASP A 81 -16.17 -9.32 3.51
C ASP A 81 -15.50 -10.62 3.04
N CYS A 82 -14.18 -10.70 3.15
CA CYS A 82 -13.43 -11.91 2.81
C CYS A 82 -13.70 -13.03 3.82
N ALA A 83 -13.94 -12.70 5.09
CA ALA A 83 -14.33 -13.68 6.11
C ALA A 83 -15.76 -14.21 5.89
N GLY A 84 -16.73 -13.35 5.59
CA GLY A 84 -18.11 -13.75 5.33
C GLY A 84 -18.26 -14.64 4.08
N ARG A 85 -17.48 -14.39 3.04
CA ARG A 85 -17.50 -15.19 1.80
C ARG A 85 -16.90 -16.59 1.94
N ARG A 86 -16.10 -16.83 2.98
CA ARG A 86 -15.53 -18.15 3.30
C ARG A 86 -16.45 -19.02 4.15
N SER A 87 -17.50 -18.43 4.75
CA SER A 87 -18.45 -19.15 5.61
C SER A 87 -19.67 -19.69 4.86
N ASP A 88 -19.76 -19.44 3.55
CA ASP A 88 -20.89 -19.80 2.67
C ASP A 88 -20.51 -20.90 1.65
N THR A 89 -19.58 -21.79 2.00
CA THR A 89 -19.16 -22.98 1.24
C THR A 89 -18.91 -24.13 2.19
#